data_AF-A0A7Y6UDF3-F1
#
_entry.id   AF-A0A7Y6UDF3-F1
#
_cell.length_a   1.000
_cell.length_b   1.000
_cell.length_c   1.000
_cell.angle_alpha   90.00
_cell.angle_beta   90.00
_cell.angle_gamma   90.00
#
_symmetry.space_group_name_H-M   'P 1'
#
loop_
_entity.id
_entity.type
_entity.pdbx_description
1 polymer ?
#
loop_
_entity_poly.entity_id
_entity_poly.type
_entity_poly.pdbx_seq_one_letter_code
_entity_poly.pdbx_strand_id
1 'polypeptide(L)'
;MIPPSLSVDTTDAGANAAPAIVSLRADNVELPELSTVTFEQGMGTIIATFHDTDLDDTLYGKVFVDYSSNDPTPARASCVSAGTTVERTCTLPLTGLCQNDDIGATRVMQVMVFDREVLETGVQPLFQAMPPGGLSTSRVYFLKCQGRGQ
;
A
#
# COMPACT_ATOMS: atom_id res chain seq x y z
N MET A 1 0.64 22.60 42.68
CA MET A 1 0.10 22.06 41.42
C MET A 1 1.09 21.03 40.90
N ILE A 2 0.66 19.78 40.79
CA ILE A 2 1.40 18.69 40.16
C ILE A 2 0.97 18.72 38.68
N PRO A 3 1.88 18.76 37.69
CA PRO A 3 1.47 18.72 36.30
C PRO A 3 0.78 17.39 36.01
N PRO A 4 -0.31 17.35 35.22
CA PRO A 4 -0.90 16.08 34.84
C PRO A 4 0.16 15.28 34.06
N SER A 5 0.36 14.04 34.48
CA SER A 5 1.18 13.07 33.77
C SER A 5 0.59 12.83 32.38
N LEU A 6 1.31 13.21 31.34
CA LEU A 6 1.10 12.72 29.97
C LEU A 6 1.57 11.26 29.89
N SER A 7 0.88 10.34 30.58
CA SER A 7 0.95 8.93 30.19
C SER A 7 0.08 8.79 28.97
N VAL A 8 0.70 8.71 27.80
CA VAL A 8 0.07 8.21 26.58
C VAL A 8 0.15 6.68 26.62
N ASP A 9 -0.24 6.09 27.74
CA ASP A 9 -0.29 4.64 27.89
C ASP A 9 -1.65 4.17 27.36
N THR A 10 -1.58 3.45 26.24
CA THR A 10 -2.59 2.46 25.82
C THR A 10 -4.02 2.97 25.68
N THR A 11 -4.21 4.16 25.11
CA THR A 11 -5.47 4.42 24.43
C THR A 11 -5.47 3.54 23.18
N ASP A 12 -6.09 2.36 23.28
CA ASP A 12 -6.71 1.71 22.13
C ASP A 12 -7.39 2.83 21.34
N ALA A 13 -6.83 3.15 20.17
CA ALA A 13 -7.23 4.28 19.36
C ALA A 13 -8.58 3.93 18.71
N GLY A 14 -9.61 3.90 19.54
CA GLY A 14 -11.00 3.64 19.25
C GLY A 14 -11.27 2.78 18.02
N ALA A 15 -11.10 1.46 18.12
CA ALA A 15 -11.78 0.40 17.36
C ALA A 15 -11.98 0.53 15.83
N ASN A 16 -11.37 1.50 15.14
CA ASN A 16 -11.45 1.75 13.69
C ASN A 16 -10.43 2.85 13.30
N ALA A 17 -9.14 2.60 13.49
CA ALA A 17 -8.09 3.49 13.00
C ALA A 17 -7.62 3.02 11.62
N ALA A 18 -7.45 3.94 10.67
CA ALA A 18 -6.92 3.57 9.36
C ALA A 18 -5.45 3.15 9.51
N PRO A 19 -5.01 2.04 8.88
CA PRO A 19 -3.60 1.67 8.87
C PRO A 19 -2.80 2.74 8.12
N ALA A 20 -1.62 3.07 8.62
CA ALA A 20 -0.73 4.06 8.02
C ALA A 20 0.44 3.38 7.29
N ILE A 21 0.82 3.92 6.13
CA ILE A 21 2.06 3.54 5.45
C ILE A 21 3.19 4.35 6.06
N VAL A 22 4.10 3.69 6.79
CA VAL A 22 5.25 4.33 7.44
C VAL A 22 6.41 4.45 6.46
N SER A 23 6.74 3.36 5.78
CA SER A 23 7.82 3.32 4.80
C SER A 23 7.54 2.39 3.64
N LEU A 24 8.12 2.72 2.48
CA LEU A 24 8.11 1.89 1.29
C LEU A 24 9.55 1.83 0.78
N ARG A 25 10.15 0.65 0.77
CA ARG A 25 11.55 0.45 0.38
C ARG A 25 11.66 -0.48 -0.82
N ALA A 26 12.33 -0.03 -1.87
CA ALA A 26 12.76 -0.88 -2.98
C ALA A 26 14.28 -1.09 -2.88
N ASP A 27 14.74 -2.34 -2.90
CA ASP A 27 16.17 -2.69 -2.78
C ASP A 27 16.88 -1.99 -1.60
N ASN A 28 16.19 -1.92 -0.45
CA ASN A 28 16.58 -1.22 0.79
C ASN A 28 16.65 0.31 0.72
N VAL A 29 16.27 0.91 -0.40
CA VAL A 29 16.18 2.37 -0.58
C VAL A 29 14.75 2.84 -0.34
N GLU A 30 14.57 3.83 0.53
CA GLU A 30 13.27 4.46 0.78
C GLU A 30 12.76 5.19 -0.47
N LEU A 31 11.50 4.96 -0.81
CA LEU A 31 10.83 5.64 -1.92
C LEU A 31 10.28 7.00 -1.44
N PRO A 32 10.84 8.13 -1.91
CA PRO A 32 10.37 9.44 -1.49
C PRO A 32 8.93 9.68 -1.96
N GLU A 33 8.07 10.16 -1.09
CA GLU A 33 6.66 10.42 -1.43
C GLU A 33 6.54 11.41 -2.59
N LEU A 34 5.56 11.20 -3.48
CA LEU A 34 5.30 12.03 -4.67
C LEU A 34 6.49 12.13 -5.66
N SER A 35 7.43 11.19 -5.60
CA SER A 35 8.58 11.16 -6.50
C SER A 35 8.33 10.32 -7.75
N THR A 36 9.24 10.45 -8.72
CA THR A 36 9.34 9.52 -9.85
C THR A 36 10.21 8.34 -9.45
N VAL A 37 9.69 7.13 -9.61
CA VAL A 37 10.36 5.86 -9.34
C VAL A 37 10.51 5.07 -10.64
N THR A 38 11.67 4.44 -10.82
CA THR A 38 11.97 3.64 -12.00
C THR A 38 12.07 2.17 -11.60
N PHE A 39 11.35 1.29 -12.31
CA PHE A 39 11.43 -0.16 -12.10
C PHE A 39 11.68 -0.89 -13.41
N GLU A 40 12.41 -2.00 -13.31
CA GLU A 40 12.66 -2.91 -14.42
C GLU A 40 11.50 -3.90 -14.58
N GLN A 41 11.17 -4.19 -15.82
CA GLN A 41 10.16 -5.20 -16.13
C GLN A 41 10.52 -6.58 -15.57
N GLY A 42 9.57 -7.19 -14.87
CA GLY A 42 9.67 -8.57 -14.37
C GLY A 42 10.53 -8.74 -13.12
N MET A 43 10.90 -7.65 -12.44
CA MET A 43 11.85 -7.69 -11.32
C MET A 43 11.45 -6.74 -10.19
N GLY A 44 12.07 -6.96 -9.03
CA GLY A 44 11.97 -6.05 -7.89
C GLY A 44 10.93 -6.44 -6.85
N THR A 45 11.07 -5.83 -5.68
CA THR A 45 10.16 -5.97 -4.54
C THR A 45 10.07 -4.64 -3.81
N ILE A 46 8.89 -4.32 -3.29
CA ILE A 46 8.74 -3.27 -2.28
C ILE A 46 8.55 -3.94 -0.92
N ILE A 47 9.36 -3.55 0.05
CA ILE A 47 9.12 -3.83 1.47
C ILE A 47 8.33 -2.66 2.02
N ALA A 48 7.09 -2.91 2.39
CA ALA A 48 6.22 -1.94 3.02
C ALA A 48 6.23 -2.15 4.54
N THR A 49 6.32 -1.06 5.29
CA THR A 49 6.08 -1.05 6.74
C THR A 49 4.82 -0.26 7.01
N PHE A 50 3.89 -0.89 7.71
CA PHE A 50 2.63 -0.32 8.13
C PHE A 50 2.61 -0.09 9.63
N HIS A 51 1.87 0.92 10.05
CA HIS A 51 1.53 1.18 11.44
C HIS A 51 0.03 1.03 11.61
N ASP A 52 -0.39 0.18 12.54
CA ASP A 52 -1.77 -0.17 12.77
C ASP A 52 -2.01 -0.36 14.26
N THR A 53 -3.00 0.35 14.81
CA THR A 53 -3.36 0.24 16.21
C THR A 53 -4.44 -0.79 16.45
N ASP A 54 -5.13 -1.27 15.40
CA ASP A 54 -6.07 -2.38 15.49
C ASP A 54 -5.31 -3.70 15.33
N LEU A 55 -4.96 -4.30 16.47
CA LEU A 55 -4.06 -5.46 16.49
C LEU A 55 -4.72 -6.75 15.96
N ASP A 56 -6.05 -6.75 15.82
CA ASP A 56 -6.81 -7.91 15.36
C ASP A 56 -7.07 -7.87 13.85
N ASP A 57 -6.83 -6.74 13.20
CA ASP A 57 -7.02 -6.58 11.76
C ASP A 57 -5.95 -7.32 10.95
N THR A 58 -6.33 -7.75 9.74
CA THR A 58 -5.38 -8.23 8.73
C THR A 58 -5.16 -7.13 7.72
N LEU A 59 -3.90 -6.76 7.47
CA LEU A 59 -3.58 -5.71 6.52
C LEU A 59 -3.36 -6.27 5.12
N TYR A 60 -3.96 -5.60 4.14
CA TYR A 60 -3.85 -5.94 2.72
C TYR A 60 -3.11 -4.83 1.99
N GLY A 61 -1.84 -5.07 1.66
CA GLY A 61 -1.07 -4.16 0.83
C GLY A 61 -1.35 -4.43 -0.65
N LYS A 62 -1.61 -3.38 -1.43
CA LYS A 62 -1.82 -3.49 -2.89
C LYS A 62 -1.12 -2.37 -3.64
N VAL A 63 -0.62 -2.68 -4.83
CA VAL A 63 -0.06 -1.69 -5.76
C VAL A 63 -0.90 -1.65 -7.01
N PHE A 64 -1.36 -0.46 -7.38
CA PHE A 64 -2.15 -0.19 -8.57
C PHE A 64 -1.36 0.69 -9.53
N VAL A 65 -1.65 0.56 -10.83
CA VAL A 65 -1.11 1.43 -11.88
C VAL A 65 -2.26 1.95 -12.71
N ASP A 66 -2.30 3.28 -12.89
CA ASP A 66 -3.32 4.03 -13.63
C ASP A 66 -4.77 3.72 -13.20
N TYR A 67 -4.96 3.33 -11.94
CA TYR A 67 -6.29 3.02 -11.43
C TYR A 67 -7.18 4.26 -11.38
N SER A 68 -8.41 4.12 -11.87
CA SER A 68 -9.46 5.11 -11.66
C SER A 68 -10.82 4.43 -11.47
N SER A 69 -11.79 5.14 -10.88
CA SER A 69 -13.15 4.62 -10.74
C SER A 69 -13.87 4.40 -12.07
N ASN A 70 -13.44 5.07 -13.14
CA ASN A 70 -14.01 4.94 -14.49
C ASN A 70 -13.35 3.80 -15.29
N ASP A 71 -12.13 3.42 -14.93
CA ASP A 71 -11.35 2.36 -15.55
C ASP A 71 -10.55 1.61 -14.47
N PRO A 72 -11.24 0.75 -13.67
CA PRO A 72 -10.60 0.08 -12.55
C PRO A 72 -9.73 -1.09 -13.05
N THR A 73 -8.45 -1.05 -12.70
CA THR A 73 -7.49 -2.12 -12.99
C THR A 73 -7.23 -2.97 -11.75
N PRO A 74 -7.01 -4.30 -11.89
CA PRO A 74 -6.57 -5.12 -10.77
C PRO A 74 -5.23 -4.64 -10.22
N ALA A 75 -4.96 -4.94 -8.94
CA ALA A 75 -3.66 -4.68 -8.34
C ALA A 75 -2.56 -5.47 -9.07
N ARG A 76 -1.44 -4.81 -9.40
CA ARG A 76 -0.27 -5.42 -10.05
C ARG A 76 0.69 -6.09 -9.07
N ALA A 77 0.60 -5.74 -7.79
CA ALA A 77 1.26 -6.43 -6.69
C ALA A 77 0.35 -6.43 -5.47
N SER A 78 0.43 -7.49 -4.65
CA SER A 78 -0.31 -7.57 -3.40
C SER A 78 0.47 -8.34 -2.35
N CYS A 79 0.16 -8.08 -1.09
CA CYS A 79 0.71 -8.78 0.05
C CYS A 79 -0.29 -8.73 1.21
N VAL A 80 -0.15 -9.66 2.15
CA VAL A 80 -1.00 -9.76 3.34
C VAL A 80 -0.10 -9.77 4.57
N SER A 81 -0.45 -8.99 5.59
CA SER A 81 0.27 -8.94 6.86
C SER A 81 -0.73 -9.05 8.01
N ALA A 82 -0.77 -10.23 8.63
CA ALA A 82 -1.46 -10.47 9.89
C ALA A 82 -0.44 -10.40 11.03
N GLY A 83 -0.82 -9.83 12.17
CA GLY A 83 0.07 -9.81 13.33
C GLY A 83 -0.47 -8.98 14.47
N THR A 84 0.02 -9.26 15.68
CA THR A 84 -0.41 -8.57 16.91
C THR A 84 0.52 -7.43 17.31
N THR A 85 1.34 -6.93 16.37
CA THR A 85 2.27 -5.82 16.59
C THR A 85 1.76 -4.58 15.87
N VAL A 86 2.03 -3.42 16.48
CA VAL A 86 1.64 -2.12 15.93
C VAL A 86 2.34 -1.85 14.61
N GLU A 87 3.64 -2.16 14.52
CA GLU A 87 4.38 -2.12 13.27
C GLU A 87 4.37 -3.49 12.60
N ARG A 88 4.04 -3.51 11.31
CA ARG A 88 3.96 -4.73 10.52
C ARG A 88 4.68 -4.51 9.19
N THR A 89 5.35 -5.55 8.70
CA THR A 89 6.03 -5.51 7.41
C THR A 89 5.38 -6.47 6.42
N CYS A 90 5.47 -6.12 5.15
CA CYS A 90 4.85 -6.86 4.06
C CYS A 90 5.67 -6.69 2.78
N THR A 91 5.89 -7.77 2.04
CA THR A 91 6.67 -7.75 0.79
C THR A 91 5.75 -7.80 -0.41
N LEU A 92 5.79 -6.76 -1.24
CA LEU A 92 5.05 -6.63 -2.50
C LEU A 92 5.94 -7.05 -3.67
N PRO A 93 5.66 -8.19 -4.33
CA PRO A 93 6.44 -8.62 -5.49
C PRO A 93 6.11 -7.76 -6.71
N LEU A 94 7.11 -7.13 -7.33
CA LEU A 94 6.92 -6.21 -8.46
C LEU A 94 7.06 -6.87 -9.83
N THR A 95 7.10 -8.21 -9.90
CA THR A 95 7.20 -8.95 -11.16
C THR A 95 6.11 -8.57 -12.17
N GLY A 96 4.91 -8.25 -11.69
CA GLY A 96 3.79 -7.80 -12.53
C GLY A 96 3.65 -6.27 -12.64
N LEU A 97 4.50 -5.48 -11.97
CA LEU A 97 4.34 -4.03 -11.89
C LEU A 97 4.52 -3.36 -13.26
N CYS A 98 5.58 -3.71 -13.99
CA CYS A 98 5.88 -3.15 -15.30
C CYS A 98 5.52 -4.15 -16.39
N GLN A 99 4.54 -3.80 -17.22
CA GLN A 99 4.10 -4.55 -18.39
C GLN A 99 4.67 -3.92 -19.67
N ASN A 100 4.54 -4.62 -20.81
CA ASN A 100 5.09 -4.15 -22.09
C ASN A 100 4.56 -2.77 -22.48
N ASP A 101 3.27 -2.51 -22.22
CA ASP A 101 2.60 -1.26 -22.58
C ASP A 101 2.94 -0.08 -21.65
N ASP A 102 3.70 -0.33 -20.57
CA ASP A 102 4.18 0.73 -19.68
C ASP A 102 5.59 1.21 -20.04
N ILE A 103 6.32 0.46 -20.86
CA ILE A 103 7.71 0.78 -21.17
C ILE A 103 7.79 2.13 -21.90
N GLY A 104 8.59 3.04 -21.35
CA GLY A 104 8.78 4.38 -21.92
C GLY A 104 7.65 5.37 -21.62
N ALA A 105 6.55 4.94 -20.99
CA ALA A 105 5.50 5.81 -20.51
C ALA A 105 5.74 6.23 -19.05
N THR A 106 5.17 7.38 -18.66
CA THR A 106 5.04 7.74 -17.24
C THR A 106 3.63 7.38 -16.80
N ARG A 107 3.51 6.50 -15.81
CA ARG A 107 2.24 6.03 -15.24
C ARG A 107 2.05 6.56 -13.82
N VAL A 108 0.84 6.50 -13.30
CA VAL A 108 0.57 6.78 -11.87
C VAL A 108 0.56 5.46 -11.12
N MET A 109 1.46 5.31 -10.14
CA MET A 109 1.47 4.17 -9.24
C MET A 109 0.89 4.57 -7.89
N GLN A 110 -0.05 3.78 -7.38
CA GLN A 110 -0.63 3.97 -6.06
C GLN A 110 -0.35 2.73 -5.21
N VAL A 111 0.30 2.91 -4.07
CA VAL A 111 0.45 1.88 -3.05
C VAL A 111 -0.60 2.12 -1.98
N MET A 112 -1.43 1.13 -1.71
CA MET A 112 -2.51 1.21 -0.72
C MET A 112 -2.35 0.12 0.33
N VAL A 113 -2.81 0.42 1.54
CA VAL A 113 -3.01 -0.56 2.61
C VAL A 113 -4.46 -0.47 3.06
N PHE A 114 -5.12 -1.61 3.15
CA PHE A 114 -6.50 -1.76 3.61
C PHE A 114 -6.52 -2.58 4.90
N ASP A 115 -7.44 -2.25 5.81
CA ASP A 115 -7.69 -3.02 7.04
C ASP A 115 -8.63 -4.22 6.83
N ARG A 116 -9.25 -4.29 5.66
CA ARG A 116 -10.16 -5.37 5.23
C ARG A 116 -9.86 -5.79 3.81
N GLU A 117 -10.23 -7.01 3.49
CA GLU A 117 -10.11 -7.50 2.12
C GLU A 117 -11.03 -6.71 1.19
N VAL A 118 -10.45 -6.21 0.09
CA VAL A 118 -11.18 -5.46 -0.92
C VAL A 118 -12.12 -6.37 -1.71
N LEU A 119 -13.23 -5.80 -2.17
CA LEU A 119 -14.19 -6.46 -3.03
C LEU A 119 -13.66 -6.48 -4.47
N GLU A 120 -13.51 -7.68 -5.02
CA GLU A 120 -13.10 -7.89 -6.41
C GLU A 120 -14.28 -7.87 -7.40
N THR A 121 -15.52 -7.86 -6.89
CA THR A 121 -16.75 -7.82 -7.70
C THR A 121 -17.80 -6.93 -7.05
N GLY A 122 -18.79 -6.47 -7.83
CA GLY A 122 -19.95 -5.75 -7.34
C GLY A 122 -19.76 -4.24 -7.28
N VAL A 123 -19.51 -3.69 -6.08
CA VAL A 123 -19.61 -2.26 -5.78
C VAL A 123 -18.37 -1.50 -6.28
N GLN A 124 -18.57 -0.39 -6.97
CA GLN A 124 -17.48 0.52 -7.36
C GLN A 124 -16.96 1.32 -6.15
N PRO A 125 -15.66 1.65 -6.09
CA PRO A 125 -14.66 1.41 -7.12
C PRO A 125 -14.05 -0.01 -6.98
N LEU A 126 -14.20 -0.86 -8.00
CA LEU A 126 -13.80 -2.28 -7.96
C LEU A 126 -12.32 -2.43 -7.61
N PHE A 127 -11.96 -3.42 -6.79
CA PHE A 127 -10.58 -3.62 -6.26
C PHE A 127 -10.11 -2.62 -5.20
N GLN A 128 -10.83 -1.52 -4.95
CA GLN A 128 -10.59 -0.62 -3.81
C GLN A 128 -11.79 -0.52 -2.86
N ALA A 129 -12.97 -0.99 -3.27
CA ALA A 129 -14.14 -1.06 -2.41
C ALA A 129 -13.91 -2.06 -1.27
N MET A 130 -14.35 -1.73 -0.06
CA MET A 130 -14.26 -2.59 1.12
C MET A 130 -15.65 -2.83 1.73
N PRO A 131 -15.82 -3.90 2.52
CA PRO A 131 -16.96 -4.04 3.41
C PRO A 131 -17.15 -2.80 4.33
N PRO A 132 -18.36 -2.57 4.87
CA PRO A 132 -18.62 -1.46 5.79
C PRO A 132 -17.63 -1.43 6.96
N GLY A 133 -17.19 -0.22 7.32
CA GLY A 133 -16.17 -0.01 8.34
C GLY A 133 -14.74 -0.01 7.80
N GLY A 134 -14.52 -0.51 6.57
CA GLY A 134 -13.23 -0.56 5.88
C GLY A 134 -12.50 0.78 5.81
N LEU A 135 -11.25 0.82 6.27
CA LEU A 135 -10.36 1.98 6.16
C LEU A 135 -9.11 1.63 5.37
N SER A 136 -8.57 2.67 4.72
CA SER A 136 -7.36 2.53 3.90
C SER A 136 -6.56 3.80 3.85
N THR A 137 -5.26 3.66 3.64
CA THR A 137 -4.33 4.77 3.36
C THR A 137 -3.61 4.49 2.05
N SER A 138 -3.19 5.55 1.35
CA SER A 138 -2.43 5.40 0.11
C SER A 138 -1.24 6.35 0.02
N ARG A 139 -0.23 5.95 -0.75
CA ARG A 139 0.85 6.81 -1.25
C ARG A 139 0.90 6.74 -2.78
N VAL A 140 1.19 7.86 -3.41
CA VAL A 140 1.18 8.01 -4.87
C VAL A 140 2.58 8.36 -5.38
N TYR A 141 2.93 7.78 -6.52
CA TYR A 141 4.22 7.93 -7.19
C TYR A 141 4.02 8.06 -8.71
N PHE A 142 4.99 8.67 -9.39
CA PHE A 142 5.10 8.60 -10.84
C PHE A 142 5.99 7.42 -11.22
N LEU A 143 5.43 6.44 -11.92
CA LEU A 143 6.13 5.23 -12.33
C LEU A 143 6.72 5.39 -13.73
N LYS A 144 8.01 5.08 -13.86
CA LYS A 144 8.65 4.82 -15.15
C LYS A 144 9.08 3.37 -15.22
N CYS A 145 8.59 2.68 -16.25
CA CYS A 145 9.00 1.31 -16.52
C CYS A 145 10.08 1.29 -17.60
N GLN A 146 11.12 0.48 -17.36
CA GLN A 146 12.18 0.23 -18.33
C GLN A 146 12.24 -1.25 -18.69
N GLY A 147 12.58 -1.52 -19.95
CA GLY A 147 12.76 -2.89 -20.44
C GLY A 147 13.87 -3.58 -19.68
N ARG A 148 13.79 -4.91 -19.57
CA ARG A 148 14.83 -5.71 -18.96
C ARG A 148 16.13 -5.50 -19.72
N GLY A 149 17.18 -5.01 -19.05
CA GLY A 149 18.50 -4.90 -19.64
C GLY A 149 18.94 -6.28 -20.16
N GLN A 150 19.30 -6.36 -21.44
CA GLN A 150 20.07 -7.48 -21.97
C GLN A 150 21.52 -7.38 -21.53
#